data_AF-J9FFE8-F1
#
_entry.id   AF-J9FFE8-F1
#
_cell.length_a   1.000
_cell.length_b   1.000
_cell.length_c   1.000
_cell.angle_alpha   90.00
_cell.angle_beta   90.00
_cell.angle_gamma   90.00
#
_symmetry.space_group_name_H-M   'P 1'
#
loop_
_entity.id
_entity.type
_entity.pdbx_description
1 polymer ?
#
loop_
_entity_poly.entity_id
_entity_poly.type
_entity_poly.pdbx_seq_one_letter_code
_entity_poly.pdbx_strand_id
1 'polypeptide(L)'
;MCFKNYWQKIEQATDNQPTRFLRDYLTIQQQLQRPVRQSNIYLEWKRYMDGHDRKEEMVKMLDYAHYYQQVTEAKLSTPKLSEKMRHICNIETDVANVFFIQFLKYASLNSLPENEIFNVIDLIENYLARRIVCNMPGNALTQVFCALHKD
;
A
#
# COMPACT_ATOMS: atom_id res chain seq x y z
N MET A 1 25.20 12.84 -3.17
CA MET A 1 25.26 11.37 -3.31
C MET A 1 24.08 10.64 -2.68
N CYS A 2 23.55 11.06 -1.51
CA CYS A 2 22.42 10.36 -0.86
C CYS A 2 21.14 10.22 -1.70
N PHE A 3 20.74 11.23 -2.48
CA PHE A 3 19.49 11.22 -3.24
C PHE A 3 19.40 10.05 -4.25
N LYS A 4 20.45 9.83 -5.04
CA LYS A 4 20.50 8.72 -6.01
C LYS A 4 20.31 7.36 -5.34
N ASN A 5 20.93 7.14 -4.18
CA ASN A 5 20.93 5.84 -3.51
C ASN A 5 19.57 5.46 -2.93
N TYR A 6 18.75 6.42 -2.49
CA TYR A 6 17.38 6.15 -2.00
C TYR A 6 16.38 6.08 -3.15
N TRP A 7 16.40 7.05 -4.08
CA TRP A 7 15.45 7.10 -5.19
C TRP A 7 15.55 5.86 -6.09
N GLN A 8 16.77 5.46 -6.44
CA GLN A 8 16.98 4.29 -7.29
C GLN A 8 16.43 3.00 -6.66
N LYS A 9 16.48 2.86 -5.33
CA LYS A 9 15.90 1.71 -4.63
C LYS A 9 14.37 1.76 -4.63
N ILE A 10 13.79 2.95 -4.49
CA ILE A 10 12.33 3.16 -4.61
C ILE A 10 11.87 2.81 -6.03
N GLU A 11 12.60 3.25 -7.06
CA GLU A 11 12.32 2.89 -8.46
C GLU A 11 12.37 1.38 -8.66
N GLN A 12 13.40 0.71 -8.15
CA GLN A 12 13.51 -0.76 -8.23
C GLN A 12 12.35 -1.48 -7.52
N ALA A 13 11.96 -1.02 -6.33
CA ALA A 13 10.85 -1.61 -5.57
C ALA A 13 9.48 -1.36 -6.21
N THR A 14 9.39 -0.42 -7.16
CA THR A 14 8.14 -0.02 -7.83
C THR A 14 8.14 -0.38 -9.31
N ASP A 15 8.99 -1.32 -9.73
CA ASP A 15 9.16 -1.75 -11.13
C ASP A 15 9.37 -0.56 -12.09
N ASN A 16 10.14 0.43 -11.65
CA ASN A 16 10.40 1.69 -12.33
C ASN A 16 9.14 2.52 -12.66
N GLN A 17 8.01 2.23 -12.00
CA GLN A 17 6.74 2.94 -12.13
C GLN A 17 6.27 3.52 -10.77
N PRO A 18 7.01 4.49 -10.20
CA PRO A 18 6.75 4.98 -8.84
C PRO A 18 5.45 5.76 -8.71
N THR A 19 4.76 6.13 -9.80
CA THR A 19 3.55 6.95 -9.77
C THR A 19 2.42 6.34 -8.94
N ARG A 20 2.20 5.02 -9.03
CA ARG A 20 1.17 4.33 -8.24
C ARG A 20 1.56 4.30 -6.76
N PHE A 21 2.81 3.97 -6.48
CA PHE A 21 3.36 4.05 -5.13
C PHE A 21 3.24 5.45 -4.54
N LEU A 22 3.60 6.51 -5.26
CA LEU A 22 3.48 7.90 -4.80
C LEU A 22 2.04 8.27 -4.45
N ARG A 23 1.07 7.79 -5.24
CA ARG A 23 -0.35 7.97 -4.96
C ARG A 23 -0.74 7.30 -3.64
N ASP A 24 -0.37 6.04 -3.44
CA ASP A 24 -0.69 5.29 -2.20
C ASP A 24 0.05 5.91 -1.00
N TYR A 25 1.31 6.26 -1.18
CA TYR A 25 2.15 6.91 -0.18
C TYR A 25 1.52 8.22 0.32
N LEU A 26 1.17 9.13 -0.59
CA LEU A 26 0.51 10.39 -0.25
C LEU A 26 -0.85 10.19 0.44
N THR A 27 -1.58 9.14 0.05
CA THR A 27 -2.86 8.77 0.65
C THR A 27 -2.67 8.35 2.10
N ILE A 28 -1.66 7.53 2.37
CA ILE A 28 -1.29 7.09 3.72
C ILE A 28 -0.77 8.27 4.56
N GLN A 29 0.19 9.04 4.05
CA GLN A 29 0.84 10.09 4.82
C GLN A 29 -0.12 11.22 5.24
N GLN A 30 -1.10 11.53 4.39
CA GLN A 30 -2.11 12.55 4.67
C GLN A 30 -3.42 11.96 5.21
N GLN A 31 -3.49 10.65 5.46
CA GLN A 31 -4.67 9.95 6.00
C GLN A 31 -5.97 10.28 5.22
N LEU A 32 -5.85 10.31 3.89
CA LEU A 32 -6.92 10.70 2.98
C LEU A 32 -7.99 9.61 2.90
N GLN A 33 -9.26 10.01 2.88
CA GLN A 33 -10.38 9.07 2.67
C GLN A 33 -10.49 8.55 1.24
N ARG A 34 -9.79 9.19 0.29
CA ARG A 34 -9.74 8.79 -1.12
C ARG A 34 -8.33 9.01 -1.64
N PRO A 35 -7.83 8.13 -2.53
CA PRO A 35 -6.52 8.33 -3.09
C PRO A 35 -6.41 9.59 -3.94
N VAL A 36 -5.20 10.14 -4.01
CA VAL A 36 -4.88 11.29 -4.86
C VAL A 36 -5.24 10.96 -6.32
N ARG A 37 -5.92 11.90 -6.99
CA ARG A 37 -6.21 11.78 -8.44
C ARG A 37 -4.90 11.71 -9.22
N GLN A 38 -4.82 10.81 -10.19
CA GLN A 38 -3.59 10.61 -10.97
C GLN A 38 -3.08 11.89 -11.64
N SER A 39 -3.99 12.74 -12.15
CA SER A 39 -3.66 14.04 -12.74
C SER A 39 -3.02 15.04 -11.77
N ASN A 40 -3.22 14.85 -10.46
CA ASN A 40 -2.84 15.82 -9.43
C ASN A 40 -1.66 15.35 -8.59
N ILE A 41 -1.10 14.16 -8.83
CA ILE A 41 -0.03 13.57 -8.00
C ILE A 41 1.14 14.53 -7.82
N TYR A 42 1.62 15.16 -8.89
CA TYR A 42 2.74 16.11 -8.80
C TYR A 42 2.41 17.35 -7.96
N LEU A 43 1.21 17.92 -8.12
CA LEU A 43 0.78 19.09 -7.37
C LEU A 43 0.65 18.77 -5.87
N GLU A 44 0.00 17.65 -5.56
CA GLU A 44 -0.20 17.18 -4.18
C GLU A 44 1.14 16.80 -3.54
N TRP A 45 2.05 16.15 -4.28
CA TRP A 45 3.42 15.87 -3.84
C TRP A 45 4.19 17.15 -3.51
N LYS A 46 4.13 18.15 -4.40
CA LYS A 46 4.81 19.43 -4.18
C LYS A 46 4.27 20.14 -2.92
N ARG A 47 2.95 20.12 -2.71
CA ARG A 47 2.31 20.69 -1.51
C ARG A 47 2.70 19.91 -0.26
N TYR A 48 2.73 18.58 -0.33
CA TYR A 48 3.12 17.72 0.77
C TYR A 48 4.58 17.93 1.20
N MET A 49 5.49 18.09 0.23
CA MET A 49 6.91 18.33 0.51
C MET A 49 7.22 19.71 1.07
N ASP A 50 6.26 20.65 1.06
CA ASP A 50 6.49 21.98 1.61
C ASP A 50 6.62 21.91 3.13
N GLY A 51 7.76 22.33 3.66
CA GLY A 51 8.10 22.17 5.09
C GLY A 51 8.64 20.80 5.50
N HIS A 52 8.77 19.83 4.59
CA HIS A 52 9.37 18.52 4.87
C HIS A 52 10.85 18.46 4.50
N ASP A 53 11.68 17.82 5.33
CA ASP A 53 13.06 17.51 4.96
C ASP A 53 13.10 16.41 3.89
N ARG A 54 13.80 16.67 2.79
CA ARG A 54 13.87 15.75 1.66
C ARG A 54 14.53 14.42 2.00
N LYS A 55 15.54 14.42 2.86
CA LYS A 55 16.30 13.20 3.18
C LYS A 55 15.49 12.32 4.11
N GLU A 56 14.87 12.89 5.14
CA GLU A 56 13.97 12.16 6.04
C GLU A 56 12.79 11.55 5.28
N GLU A 57 12.19 12.32 4.38
CA GLU A 57 11.06 11.86 3.58
C GLU A 57 11.47 10.71 2.65
N MET A 58 12.64 10.76 2.02
CA MET A 58 13.13 9.66 1.17
C MET A 58 13.41 8.37 1.95
N VAL A 59 13.94 8.47 3.17
CA VAL A 59 14.14 7.29 4.03
C VAL A 59 12.80 6.65 4.35
N LYS A 60 11.81 7.47 4.70
CA LYS A 60 10.45 7.03 4.98
C LYS A 60 9.80 6.41 3.74
N MET A 61 9.88 7.06 2.59
CA MET A 61 9.38 6.52 1.32
C MET A 61 10.00 5.17 0.99
N LEU A 62 11.31 4.98 1.21
CA LEU A 62 11.97 3.70 0.93
C LEU A 62 11.41 2.57 1.81
N ASP A 63 11.12 2.85 3.09
CA ASP A 63 10.46 1.89 3.98
C ASP A 63 9.06 1.51 3.46
N TYR A 64 8.25 2.48 3.06
CA TYR A 64 6.93 2.20 2.47
C TYR A 64 7.01 1.50 1.11
N ALA A 65 8.01 1.82 0.29
CA ALA A 65 8.22 1.17 -1.01
C ALA A 65 8.53 -0.32 -0.85
N HIS A 66 9.20 -0.71 0.22
CA HIS A 66 9.42 -2.12 0.54
C HIS A 66 8.10 -2.88 0.77
N TYR A 67 7.20 -2.34 1.59
CA TYR A 67 5.89 -2.96 1.81
C TYR A 67 5.00 -2.89 0.56
N TYR A 68 5.07 -1.80 -0.20
CA TYR A 68 4.41 -1.69 -1.51
C TYR A 68 4.80 -2.85 -2.42
N GLN A 69 6.11 -3.11 -2.55
CA GLN A 69 6.63 -4.20 -3.35
C GLN A 69 6.11 -5.56 -2.90
N GLN A 70 6.09 -5.83 -1.59
CA GLN A 70 5.56 -7.10 -1.05
C GLN A 70 4.11 -7.33 -1.46
N VAL A 71 3.28 -6.27 -1.39
CA VAL A 71 1.87 -6.32 -1.78
C VAL A 71 1.73 -6.56 -3.27
N THR A 72 2.39 -5.74 -4.11
CA THR A 72 2.21 -5.80 -5.57
C THR A 72 2.82 -7.03 -6.22
N GLU A 73 3.90 -7.58 -5.65
CA GLU A 73 4.52 -8.81 -6.14
C GLU A 73 3.96 -10.07 -5.47
N ALA A 74 3.08 -9.92 -4.47
CA ALA A 74 2.60 -11.01 -3.62
C ALA A 74 3.75 -11.86 -3.06
N LYS A 75 4.80 -11.19 -2.55
CA LYS A 75 5.99 -11.80 -1.94
C LYS A 75 6.10 -11.35 -0.49
N LEU A 76 5.47 -12.13 0.38
CA LEU A 76 5.48 -11.92 1.83
C LEU A 76 6.53 -12.84 2.48
N SER A 77 6.64 -12.76 3.81
CA SER A 77 7.65 -13.48 4.59
C SER A 77 7.60 -15.01 4.47
N THR A 78 6.44 -15.59 4.15
CA THR A 78 6.26 -17.04 3.97
C THR A 78 5.58 -17.38 2.65
N PRO A 79 5.80 -18.59 2.10
CA PRO A 79 5.08 -19.07 0.91
C PRO A 79 3.56 -19.06 1.10
N LYS A 80 3.08 -19.42 2.29
CA LYS A 80 1.65 -19.45 2.64
C LYS A 80 1.02 -18.05 2.57
N LEU A 81 1.67 -17.05 3.16
CA LEU A 81 1.20 -15.66 3.09
C LEU A 81 1.30 -15.11 1.66
N SER A 82 2.34 -15.47 0.92
CA SER A 82 2.55 -15.06 -0.47
C SER A 82 1.46 -15.62 -1.40
N GLU A 83 1.11 -16.89 -1.24
CA GLU A 83 0.00 -17.53 -1.97
C GLU A 83 -1.32 -16.82 -1.67
N LYS A 84 -1.59 -16.54 -0.40
CA LYS A 84 -2.79 -15.82 0.02
C LYS A 84 -2.87 -14.41 -0.54
N MET A 85 -1.76 -13.65 -0.51
CA MET A 85 -1.70 -12.32 -1.12
C MET A 85 -1.89 -12.39 -2.64
N ARG A 86 -1.39 -13.45 -3.30
CA ARG A 86 -1.58 -13.63 -4.75
C ARG A 86 -3.05 -13.78 -5.12
N HIS A 87 -3.85 -14.42 -4.25
CA HIS A 87 -5.30 -14.48 -4.47
C HIS A 87 -5.93 -13.09 -4.44
N ILE A 88 -5.54 -12.25 -3.47
CA ILE A 88 -5.96 -10.84 -3.43
C ILE A 88 -5.61 -10.14 -4.74
N CYS A 89 -4.35 -10.21 -5.18
CA CYS A 89 -3.89 -9.57 -6.43
C CYS A 89 -4.66 -10.04 -7.68
N ASN A 90 -5.15 -11.28 -7.69
CA ASN A 90 -5.98 -11.82 -8.78
C ASN A 90 -7.42 -11.29 -8.76
N ILE A 91 -7.95 -10.96 -7.58
CA ILE A 91 -9.30 -10.43 -7.40
C ILE A 91 -9.33 -8.92 -7.69
N GLU A 92 -8.33 -8.19 -7.19
CA GLU A 92 -8.27 -6.74 -7.18
C GLU A 92 -6.80 -6.29 -7.16
N THR A 93 -6.45 -5.20 -7.84
CA THR A 93 -5.04 -4.87 -8.15
C THR A 93 -4.49 -3.64 -7.44
N ASP A 94 -5.31 -2.72 -6.95
CA ASP A 94 -4.80 -1.47 -6.35
C ASP A 94 -5.63 -0.87 -5.21
N VAL A 95 -6.92 -1.16 -5.14
CA VAL A 95 -7.85 -0.57 -4.17
C VAL A 95 -7.49 -0.91 -2.72
N ALA A 96 -6.95 -2.11 -2.46
CA ALA A 96 -6.57 -2.53 -1.12
C ALA A 96 -5.11 -2.19 -0.73
N ASN A 97 -4.29 -1.66 -1.65
CA ASN A 97 -2.85 -1.45 -1.40
C ASN A 97 -2.59 -0.51 -0.22
N VAL A 98 -3.33 0.59 -0.13
CA VAL A 98 -3.22 1.57 0.98
C VAL A 98 -3.41 0.88 2.34
N PHE A 99 -4.33 -0.08 2.43
CA PHE A 99 -4.53 -0.86 3.64
C PHE A 99 -3.37 -1.84 3.86
N PHE A 100 -3.06 -2.69 2.89
CA PHE A 100 -2.05 -3.75 3.08
C PHE A 100 -0.65 -3.21 3.33
N ILE A 101 -0.26 -2.09 2.74
CA ILE A 101 1.03 -1.43 3.01
C ILE A 101 1.13 -1.05 4.49
N GLN A 102 0.08 -0.42 5.04
CA GLN A 102 0.03 -0.03 6.44
C GLN A 102 -0.04 -1.26 7.36
N PHE A 103 -0.82 -2.27 6.98
CA PHE A 103 -1.00 -3.49 7.74
C PHE A 103 0.30 -4.29 7.85
N LEU A 104 1.00 -4.53 6.73
CA LEU A 104 2.26 -5.27 6.74
C LEU A 104 3.35 -4.52 7.51
N LYS A 105 3.38 -3.18 7.39
CA LYS A 105 4.24 -2.35 8.24
C LYS A 105 3.91 -2.50 9.72
N TYR A 106 2.64 -2.41 10.09
CA TYR A 106 2.17 -2.61 11.46
C TYR A 106 2.53 -4.02 11.97
N ALA A 107 2.31 -5.05 11.16
CA ALA A 107 2.61 -6.43 11.49
C ALA A 107 4.11 -6.64 11.73
N SER A 108 4.97 -6.04 10.90
CA SER A 108 6.42 -6.05 11.06
C SER A 108 6.85 -5.36 12.35
N LEU A 109 6.37 -4.14 12.60
CA LEU A 109 6.71 -3.36 13.80
C LEU A 109 6.27 -4.02 15.11
N ASN A 110 5.13 -4.73 15.09
CA ASN A 110 4.58 -5.41 16.28
C ASN A 110 4.92 -6.91 16.32
N SER A 111 5.73 -7.40 15.38
CA SER A 111 6.11 -8.82 15.29
C SER A 111 4.89 -9.75 15.33
N LEU A 112 3.84 -9.44 14.56
CA LEU A 112 2.64 -10.25 14.51
C LEU A 112 2.95 -11.66 14.01
N PRO A 113 2.35 -12.70 14.61
CA PRO A 113 2.57 -14.08 14.17
C PRO A 113 1.90 -14.33 12.81
N GLU A 114 2.43 -15.29 12.06
CA GLU A 114 2.00 -15.60 10.70
C GLU A 114 0.49 -15.89 10.59
N ASN A 115 -0.09 -16.56 11.60
CA ASN A 115 -1.52 -16.88 11.63
C ASN A 115 -2.40 -15.63 11.68
N GLU A 116 -2.01 -14.59 12.43
CA GLU A 116 -2.76 -13.34 12.51
C GLU A 116 -2.69 -12.57 11.18
N ILE A 117 -1.50 -12.52 10.56
CA ILE A 117 -1.33 -11.92 9.23
C ILE A 117 -2.21 -12.66 8.20
N PHE A 118 -2.19 -14.00 8.25
CA PHE A 118 -3.01 -14.83 7.36
C PHE A 118 -4.51 -14.57 7.56
N ASN A 119 -4.98 -14.51 8.81
CA ASN A 119 -6.38 -14.28 9.13
C ASN A 119 -6.88 -12.92 8.61
N VAL A 120 -6.05 -11.87 8.68
CA VAL A 120 -6.41 -10.56 8.13
C VAL A 120 -6.51 -10.62 6.60
N ILE A 121 -5.55 -11.24 5.91
CA ILE A 121 -5.63 -11.37 4.44
C ILE A 121 -6.83 -12.23 4.03
N ASP A 122 -7.11 -13.32 4.75
CA ASP A 122 -8.28 -14.18 4.55
C ASP A 122 -9.61 -13.44 4.74
N LEU A 123 -9.70 -12.59 5.76
CA LEU A 123 -10.89 -11.78 6.00
C LEU A 123 -11.14 -10.80 4.84
N ILE A 124 -10.08 -10.13 4.36
CA ILE A 124 -10.18 -9.23 3.21
C ILE A 124 -10.55 -9.98 1.93
N GLU A 125 -9.95 -11.15 1.67
CA GLU A 125 -10.30 -11.98 0.51
C GLU A 125 -11.78 -12.37 0.52
N ASN A 126 -12.26 -12.88 1.67
CA ASN A 126 -13.67 -13.25 1.84
C ASN A 126 -14.61 -12.05 1.65
N TYR A 127 -14.23 -10.88 2.15
CA TYR A 127 -15.00 -9.65 1.94
C TYR A 127 -15.08 -9.27 0.46
N LEU A 128 -13.95 -9.29 -0.26
CA LEU A 128 -13.90 -9.00 -1.70
C LEU A 128 -14.70 -10.03 -2.52
N ALA A 129 -14.54 -11.32 -2.24
CA ALA A 129 -15.26 -12.39 -2.91
C ALA A 129 -16.79 -12.25 -2.75
N ARG A 130 -17.27 -11.96 -1.53
CA ARG A 130 -18.70 -11.72 -1.29
C ARG A 130 -19.23 -10.51 -2.06
N ARG A 131 -18.45 -9.43 -2.16
CA ARG A 131 -18.84 -8.26 -2.96
C ARG A 131 -19.03 -8.59 -4.43
N ILE A 132 -18.16 -9.43 -5.00
CA ILE A 132 -18.27 -9.89 -6.38
C ILE A 132 -19.55 -10.72 -6.55
N VAL A 133 -19.77 -11.71 -5.68
CA VAL A 133 -20.96 -12.57 -5.72
C VAL A 133 -22.27 -11.77 -5.60
N CYS A 134 -22.30 -10.78 -4.71
CA CYS A 134 -23.47 -9.92 -4.50
C CYS A 134 -23.60 -8.77 -5.51
N ASN A 135 -22.71 -8.67 -6.51
CA ASN A 135 -22.65 -7.59 -7.50
C ASN A 135 -22.67 -6.18 -6.87
N MET A 136 -21.96 -6.01 -5.74
CA MET A 136 -21.92 -4.73 -5.02
C MET A 136 -21.05 -3.71 -5.76
N PRO A 137 -21.52 -2.47 -5.99
CA PRO A 137 -20.80 -1.47 -6.77
C PRO A 137 -19.46 -1.06 -6.10
N GLY A 138 -18.40 -0.94 -6.91
CA GLY A 138 -17.03 -0.66 -6.43
C GLY A 138 -16.79 0.74 -5.86
N ASN A 139 -17.71 1.69 -6.04
CA ASN A 139 -17.50 3.14 -5.81
C ASN A 139 -17.07 3.51 -4.38
N ALA A 140 -17.36 2.66 -3.39
CA ALA A 140 -16.99 2.88 -1.99
C ALA A 140 -15.85 1.98 -1.48
N LEU A 141 -15.37 1.01 -2.27
CA LEU A 141 -14.39 0.02 -1.79
C LEU A 141 -13.07 0.69 -1.35
N THR A 142 -12.57 1.62 -2.15
CA THR A 142 -11.35 2.36 -1.83
C THR A 142 -11.47 3.20 -0.56
N GLN A 143 -12.66 3.77 -0.31
CA GLN A 143 -12.91 4.56 0.90
C GLN A 143 -12.90 3.69 2.15
N VAL A 144 -13.44 2.47 2.07
CA VAL A 144 -13.38 1.49 3.16
C VAL A 144 -11.92 1.19 3.52
N PHE A 145 -11.08 0.83 2.55
CA PHE A 145 -9.68 0.49 2.82
C PHE A 145 -8.84 1.68 3.31
N CYS A 146 -9.12 2.90 2.85
CA CYS A 146 -8.47 4.09 3.38
C CYS A 146 -8.84 4.36 4.85
N ALA A 147 -10.03 3.93 5.30
CA ALA A 147 -10.51 4.15 6.66
C ALA A 147 -10.05 3.07 7.67
N LEU A 148 -9.76 1.84 7.22
CA LEU A 148 -9.48 0.70 8.10
C LEU A 148 -8.26 0.85 9.02
N HIS A 149 -7.34 1.77 8.71
CA HIS A 149 -6.12 2.01 9.49
C HIS A 149 -6.11 3.35 10.24
N LYS A 150 -7.28 4.02 10.34
CA LYS A 150 -7.38 5.40 10.82
C LYS A 150 -7.57 5.54 12.34
N ASP A 151 -7.74 4.44 13.07
CA ASP A 151 -7.99 4.42 14.51
C ASP A 151 -6.76 4.01 15.33
#